data_AF-A0A2V6KP88-F1
#
_entry.id   AF-A0A2V6KP88-F1
#
_cell.length_a   1.000
_cell.length_b   1.000
_cell.length_c   1.000
_cell.angle_alpha   90.00
_cell.angle_beta   90.00
_cell.angle_gamma   90.00
#
_symmetry.space_group_name_H-M   'P 1'
#
loop_
_entity.id
_entity.type
_entity.pdbx_description
1 polymer ?
#
loop_
_entity_poly.entity_id
_entity_poly.type
_entity_poly.pdbx_seq_one_letter_code
_entity_poly.pdbx_strand_id
1 'polypeptide(L)' 'MGQALAAKDQWFVVHVLSGQENKVKENIEKRIKTEEMSDLIYEVL' A
#
# COMPACT_ATOMS: atom_id res chain seq x y z
N MET A 1 -7.86 -27.33 -7.79
CA MET A 1 -7.52 -26.54 -8.99
C MET A 1 -6.49 -25.49 -8.57
N GLY A 2 -5.37 -25.41 -9.30
CA GLY A 2 -4.48 -24.24 -9.39
C GLY A 2 -3.85 -23.73 -8.09
N GLN A 3 -2.69 -24.25 -7.74
CA GLN A 3 -1.75 -23.60 -6.83
C GLN A 3 -1.19 -22.34 -7.54
N ALA A 4 -1.22 -21.18 -6.89
CA ALA A 4 -0.40 -20.04 -7.30
C ALA A 4 0.22 -19.44 -6.05
N LEU A 5 1.52 -19.66 -5.90
CA LEU A 5 2.41 -19.03 -4.94
C LEU A 5 2.02 -17.55 -4.83
N ALA A 6 1.56 -17.11 -3.66
CA ALA A 6 1.23 -15.70 -3.45
C ALA A 6 2.45 -14.88 -3.87
N ALA A 7 2.31 -14.13 -4.96
CA ALA A 7 3.35 -13.19 -5.37
C ALA A 7 3.55 -12.26 -4.17
N LYS A 8 4.77 -12.21 -3.67
CA LYS A 8 5.14 -11.46 -2.47
C LYS A 8 4.85 -9.96 -2.65
N ASP A 9 4.82 -9.54 -3.91
CA ASP A 9 4.72 -8.16 -4.35
C ASP A 9 3.51 -8.04 -5.30
N GLN A 10 2.37 -7.63 -4.74
CA GLN A 10 1.13 -7.41 -5.49
C GLN A 10 0.68 -5.97 -5.34
N TRP A 11 0.10 -5.43 -6.42
CA TRP A 11 -0.55 -4.13 -6.38
C TRP A 11 -1.96 -4.25 -5.82
N PHE A 12 -2.30 -3.33 -4.91
CA PHE A 12 -3.63 -3.22 -4.32
C PHE A 12 -4.20 -1.84 -4.65
N VAL A 13 -5.53 -1.79 -4.79
CA VAL A 13 -6.26 -0.53 -4.99
C VAL A 13 -6.95 -0.17 -3.69
N VAL A 14 -6.78 1.07 -3.25
CA VAL A 14 -7.44 1.61 -2.05
C VAL A 14 -8.50 2.61 -2.50
N HIS A 15 -9.74 2.40 -2.06
CA HIS A 15 -10.81 3.36 -2.27
C HIS A 15 -10.71 4.49 -1.25
N VAL A 16 -10.61 5.72 -1.76
CA VAL A 16 -10.46 6.92 -0.94
C VAL A 16 -11.59 7.90 -1.26
N LEU A 17 -11.92 8.76 -0.29
CA LEU A 17 -12.84 9.87 -0.52
C LEU A 17 -12.25 10.83 -1.57
N SER A 18 -13.08 11.21 -2.54
CA SER A 18 -12.74 12.16 -3.59
C SER A 18 -12.14 13.45 -3.03
N GLY A 19 -10.96 13.85 -3.51
CA GLY A 19 -10.25 15.05 -3.07
C GLY A 19 -9.36 14.87 -1.83
N GLN A 20 -9.30 13.67 -1.25
CA GLN A 20 -8.35 13.35 -0.17
C GLN A 20 -7.24 12.36 -0.59
N GLU A 21 -7.15 12.02 -1.88
CA GLU A 21 -6.21 11.02 -2.40
C GLU A 21 -4.76 11.35 -2.00
N ASN A 22 -4.31 12.58 -2.26
CA ASN A 22 -2.95 13.03 -1.90
C ASN A 22 -2.70 12.96 -0.41
N LYS A 23 -3.68 13.36 0.42
CA LYS A 23 -3.56 13.31 1.88
C LYS A 23 -3.46 11.87 2.39
N VAL A 24 -4.20 10.94 1.79
CA VAL A 24 -4.14 9.52 2.15
C VAL A 24 -2.81 8.91 1.70
N LYS A 25 -2.32 9.24 0.52
CA LYS A 25 -0.98 8.85 0.07
C LYS A 25 0.10 9.29 1.05
N GLU A 26 0.15 10.57 1.40
CA GLU A 26 1.12 11.09 2.38
C GLU A 26 1.01 10.41 3.75
N ASN A 27 -0.22 10.14 4.20
CA ASN A 27 -0.44 9.44 5.47
C ASN A 27 0.10 8.01 5.43
N ILE A 28 -0.12 7.27 4.34
CA ILE A 28 0.40 5.92 4.17
C ILE A 28 1.94 5.96 4.17
N GLU A 29 2.56 6.86 3.39
CA GLU A 29 4.02 7.03 3.35
C GLU A 29 4.62 7.36 4.72
N LYS A 30 3.98 8.25 5.50
CA LYS A 30 4.40 8.56 6.87
C LYS A 30 4.29 7.35 7.77
N ARG A 31 3.21 6.58 7.63
CA ARG A 31 2.94 5.41 8.47
C ARG A 31 3.88 4.25 8.17
N ILE A 32 4.26 4.06 6.91
CA ILE A 32 5.32 3.11 6.51
C ILE A 32 6.62 3.40 7.25
N LYS A 33 7.00 4.68 7.34
CA LYS A 33 8.22 5.11 8.03
C LYS A 33 8.11 5.01 9.56
N THR A 34 6.94 5.33 10.11
CA THR A 34 6.74 5.40 11.56
C THR A 34 6.58 4.02 12.18
N GLU A 35 5.89 3.12 11.49
CA GLU A 35 5.60 1.76 11.97
C GLU A 35 6.55 0.70 11.37
N GLU A 36 7.66 1.13 10.75
CA GLU A 36 8.67 0.26 10.12
C GLU A 36 8.06 -0.76 9.13
N MET A 37 6.94 -0.42 8.48
CA MET A 37 6.23 -1.32 7.54
C MET A 37 6.87 -1.37 6.14
N SER A 38 8.14 -0.98 6.03
CA SER A 38 8.86 -0.93 4.74
C SER A 38 9.09 -2.33 4.15
N ASP A 39 9.00 -3.38 4.97
CA ASP A 39 9.06 -4.79 4.55
C ASP A 39 7.75 -5.29 3.91
N LEU A 40 6.64 -4.56 4.07
CA LEU A 40 5.31 -4.96 3.60
C LEU A 40 4.75 -4.06 2.51
N ILE A 41 5.08 -2.76 2.54
CA ILE A 41 4.60 -1.78 1.57
C ILE A 41 5.80 -1.08 0.95
N TYR A 42 6.10 -1.48 -0.29
CA TYR A 42 7.28 -1.01 -1.03
C TYR A 42 7.04 0.29 -1.79
N GLU A 43 5.82 0.47 -2.33
CA GLU A 43 5.49 1.58 -3.22
C GLU A 43 4.02 2.00 -3.07
N VAL A 44 3.75 3.30 -3.17
CA VAL A 44 2.41 3.90 -3.14
C VAL A 44 2.30 4.88 -4.30
N LEU A 45 1.37 4.60 -5.24
CA LEU A 45 1.12 5.42 -6.43
C LEU A 45 0.04 6.47 -6.18
#